data_AF-A0A8B9W876-F1
#
_entry.id   AF-A0A8B9W876-F1
#
_cell.length_a   1.000
_cell.length_b   1.000
_cell.length_c   1.000
_cell.angle_alpha   90.00
_cell.angle_beta   90.00
_cell.angle_gamma   90.00
#
_symmetry.space_group_name_H-M   'P 1'
#
loop_
_entity.id
_entity.type
_entity.pdbx_description
1 polymer ?
#
loop_
_entity_poly.entity_id
_entity_poly.type
_entity_poly.pdbx_seq_one_letter_code
_entity_poly.pdbx_strand_id
1 'polypeptide(L)'
;MTIISTTAGRNPQKKWSGHHGQQKSLKCSTWMQSQNDRMISVRFQGKPFSITVIQVYAPTSNAEEAEVERFYEDLQDLLELTPKKDVLFIIGDWNAKVGSQETPRVTGKFGLGIRNEAGQRLIEFCQENALVITNTLFQQHKRRFYTWTSPDGQHRNQIDYILCSQRWRSSIQSTKTRPGADCGSDHELLIAKFRLKLLKVRKTTGPFRYDLNQIPYDYTVEVRNRFKGLDLTDRLPDELWNEVRDTVQETGIKTIPIEKKCRKAKWLSGEALQIAVKRREAKSKGEKERYKHLNAVFQRIATRDTKAFFSNQCKEIEENNRMGKTRDLFKKIRDTKGTFHAKMSSIKDRNGMDLREVEDN
;
A
#
# COMPACT_ATOMS: atom_id res chain seq x y z
N MET A 1 9.56 11.69 2.34
CA MET A 1 8.76 10.47 2.11
C MET A 1 9.67 9.27 2.34
N THR A 2 9.10 8.11 2.68
CA THR A 2 9.85 6.88 2.96
C THR A 2 9.36 5.81 2.01
N ILE A 3 10.26 5.18 1.26
CA ILE A 3 9.97 4.03 0.39
C ILE A 3 10.53 2.81 1.09
N ILE A 4 9.73 1.75 1.07
CA ILE A 4 10.01 0.49 1.75
C ILE A 4 9.94 -0.60 0.69
N SER A 5 11.00 -1.39 0.59
CA SER A 5 11.00 -2.64 -0.18
C SER A 5 11.02 -3.81 0.80
N THR A 6 10.04 -4.71 0.69
CA THR A 6 10.10 -6.07 1.24
C THR A 6 9.75 -7.10 0.18
N THR A 7 10.65 -8.04 0.02
CA THR A 7 10.52 -9.17 -0.91
C THR A 7 9.96 -10.43 -0.26
N ALA A 8 9.40 -10.32 0.95
CA ALA A 8 8.75 -11.37 1.76
C ALA A 8 7.49 -12.06 1.15
N GLY A 9 7.46 -12.35 -0.14
CA GLY A 9 6.37 -13.04 -0.84
C GLY A 9 6.63 -13.09 -2.34
N ARG A 10 6.55 -14.30 -2.91
CA ARG A 10 6.90 -14.66 -4.30
C ARG A 10 6.03 -14.03 -5.41
N ASN A 11 5.09 -13.13 -5.08
CA ASN A 11 4.21 -12.49 -6.05
C ASN A 11 3.94 -11.01 -5.64
N PRO A 12 4.35 -10.02 -6.47
CA PRO A 12 4.12 -8.60 -6.24
C PRO A 12 2.63 -8.22 -6.15
N GLN A 13 1.75 -8.87 -6.91
CA GLN A 13 0.30 -8.58 -6.94
C GLN A 13 -0.37 -8.88 -5.58
N LYS A 14 0.07 -9.92 -4.87
CA LYS A 14 -0.49 -10.31 -3.55
C LYS A 14 -0.04 -9.41 -2.39
N LYS A 15 0.96 -8.52 -2.58
CA LYS A 15 1.50 -7.68 -1.48
C LYS A 15 0.76 -6.36 -1.30
N TRP A 16 0.24 -5.77 -2.37
CA TRP A 16 -0.47 -4.50 -2.32
C TRP A 16 -1.84 -4.62 -1.65
N SER A 17 -2.45 -5.81 -1.68
CA SER A 17 -3.67 -6.13 -0.91
C SER A 17 -3.44 -6.21 0.61
N GLY A 18 -2.23 -6.57 1.07
CA GLY A 18 -1.89 -6.74 2.49
C GLY A 18 -1.33 -5.51 3.23
N HIS A 19 -0.80 -4.50 2.52
CA HIS A 19 -0.12 -3.33 3.12
C HIS A 19 -1.03 -2.14 3.47
N HIS A 20 -2.34 -2.37 3.62
CA HIS A 20 -3.34 -1.33 3.95
C HIS A 20 -3.27 -0.78 5.40
N GLY A 21 -2.16 -1.02 6.09
CA GLY A 21 -1.92 -0.67 7.49
C GLY A 21 -0.65 0.15 7.69
N GLN A 22 -0.54 1.32 7.05
CA GLN A 22 0.18 2.53 7.53
C GLN A 22 0.36 3.64 6.47
N GLN A 23 -0.33 3.59 5.31
CA GLN A 23 -0.47 4.79 4.50
C GLN A 23 -1.48 5.74 5.13
N LYS A 24 -0.99 6.80 5.79
CA LYS A 24 -1.77 8.03 5.95
C LYS A 24 -2.16 8.49 4.54
N SER A 25 -3.40 8.15 4.15
CA SER A 25 -4.09 8.50 2.92
C SER A 25 -3.61 9.83 2.32
N LEU A 26 -2.72 9.73 1.33
CA LEU A 26 -2.74 10.62 0.19
C LEU A 26 -3.79 10.00 -0.74
N LYS A 27 -4.99 10.59 -0.84
CA LYS A 27 -5.84 10.34 -2.01
C LYS A 27 -5.19 11.12 -3.18
N CYS A 28 -4.03 10.64 -3.61
CA CYS A 28 -3.57 10.84 -4.96
C CYS A 28 -4.33 9.81 -5.79
N SER A 29 -4.85 10.20 -6.94
CA SER A 29 -5.23 9.25 -7.99
C SER A 29 -4.02 8.35 -8.21
N THR A 30 -4.19 7.07 -7.89
CA THR A 30 -3.17 6.04 -8.04
C THR A 30 -3.52 5.25 -9.28
N TRP A 31 -2.64 5.28 -10.27
CA TRP A 31 -2.73 4.37 -11.41
C TRP A 31 -1.85 3.17 -11.09
N MET A 32 -2.41 1.97 -11.22
CA MET A 32 -1.72 0.72 -10.97
C MET A 32 -1.80 -0.13 -12.23
N GLN A 33 -0.65 -0.55 -12.74
CA GLN A 33 -0.54 -1.43 -13.90
C GLN A 33 0.32 -2.62 -13.53
N SER A 34 -0.27 -3.82 -13.57
CA SER A 34 0.50 -5.06 -13.54
C SER A 34 0.91 -5.37 -14.98
N GLN A 35 2.20 -5.59 -15.22
CA GLN A 35 2.65 -6.05 -16.54
C GLN A 35 2.69 -7.57 -16.59
N ASN A 36 3.33 -8.18 -15.60
CA ASN A 36 3.50 -9.63 -15.49
C ASN A 36 3.57 -10.03 -14.00
N ASP A 37 3.86 -11.31 -13.74
CA ASP A 37 3.98 -11.84 -12.37
C ASP A 37 5.20 -11.32 -11.59
N ARG A 38 6.09 -10.57 -12.24
CA ARG A 38 7.36 -10.07 -11.69
C ARG A 38 7.39 -8.56 -11.53
N MET A 39 6.46 -7.83 -12.15
CA MET A 39 6.48 -6.38 -12.16
C MET A 39 5.12 -5.74 -11.96
N ILE A 40 5.12 -4.70 -11.13
CA ILE A 40 3.96 -3.83 -10.95
C ILE A 40 4.41 -2.38 -10.89
N SER A 41 3.76 -1.53 -11.67
CA SER A 41 3.99 -0.09 -11.67
C SER A 41 2.84 0.62 -10.96
N VAL A 42 3.20 1.53 -10.06
CA VAL A 42 2.25 2.35 -9.31
C VAL A 42 2.66 3.81 -9.43
N ARG A 43 1.75 4.62 -9.98
CA ARG A 43 1.95 6.05 -10.16
C ARG A 43 1.07 6.85 -9.20
N PHE A 44 1.71 7.62 -8.33
CA PHE A 44 1.07 8.54 -7.39
C PHE A 44 1.05 9.95 -7.98
N GLN A 45 -0.14 10.44 -8.30
CA GLN A 45 -0.28 11.79 -8.86
C GLN A 45 0.00 12.88 -7.83
N GLY A 46 1.06 13.65 -8.03
CA GLY A 46 1.46 14.77 -7.17
C GLY A 46 1.66 16.06 -7.96
N LYS A 47 1.75 17.19 -7.24
CA LYS A 47 2.21 18.46 -7.79
C LYS A 47 3.46 18.92 -7.03
N PRO A 48 4.47 19.53 -7.68
CA PRO A 48 4.56 19.75 -9.12
C PRO A 48 4.86 18.49 -9.93
N PHE A 49 5.32 17.41 -9.29
CA PHE A 49 5.67 16.15 -9.96
C PHE A 49 4.88 14.97 -9.37
N SER A 50 4.62 13.97 -10.22
CA SER A 50 4.11 12.66 -9.78
C SER A 50 5.27 11.74 -9.40
N ILE A 51 4.97 10.68 -8.66
CA ILE A 51 5.96 9.68 -8.25
C ILE A 51 5.55 8.36 -8.87
N THR A 52 6.47 7.71 -9.59
CA THR A 52 6.26 6.37 -10.15
C THR A 52 7.15 5.40 -9.42
N VAL A 53 6.56 4.32 -8.91
CA VAL A 53 7.26 3.24 -8.23
C VAL A 53 7.00 1.97 -9.00
N ILE A 54 8.05 1.40 -9.58
CA ILE A 54 8.03 0.08 -10.21
C ILE A 54 8.58 -0.90 -9.19
N GLN A 55 7.80 -1.91 -8.84
CA GLN A 55 8.29 -3.03 -8.04
C GLN A 55 8.66 -4.19 -8.96
N VAL A 56 9.84 -4.76 -8.78
CA VAL A 56 10.37 -5.87 -9.59
C VAL A 56 10.73 -7.09 -8.74
N TYR A 57 10.70 -8.26 -9.38
CA TYR A 57 11.29 -9.51 -8.91
C TYR A 57 12.06 -10.13 -10.06
N ALA A 58 13.37 -9.90 -10.11
CA ALA A 58 14.20 -10.35 -11.22
C ALA A 58 14.38 -11.88 -11.22
N PRO A 59 14.64 -12.48 -12.39
CA PRO A 59 15.03 -13.89 -12.48
C PRO A 59 16.23 -14.25 -11.60
N THR A 60 16.25 -15.49 -11.13
CA THR A 60 17.39 -16.02 -10.38
C THR A 60 18.55 -16.30 -11.33
N SER A 61 19.75 -16.54 -10.78
CA SER A 61 20.94 -16.89 -11.57
C SER A 61 20.81 -18.16 -12.41
N ASN A 62 19.81 -19.00 -12.14
CA ASN A 62 19.58 -20.27 -12.83
C ASN A 62 18.45 -20.16 -13.87
N ALA A 63 17.89 -18.97 -14.07
CA ALA A 63 16.89 -18.74 -15.10
C ALA A 63 17.52 -18.83 -16.49
N GLU A 64 16.72 -19.22 -17.47
CA GLU A 64 17.15 -19.23 -18.88
C GLU A 64 17.41 -17.80 -19.36
N GLU A 65 18.39 -17.65 -20.25
CA GLU A 65 18.80 -16.34 -20.76
C GLU A 65 17.62 -15.58 -21.39
N ALA A 66 16.77 -16.27 -22.15
CA ALA A 66 15.57 -15.69 -22.73
C ALA A 66 14.56 -15.15 -21.68
N GLU A 67 14.54 -15.70 -20.46
CA GLU A 67 13.73 -15.16 -19.37
C GLU A 67 14.32 -13.87 -18.80
N VAL A 68 15.66 -13.80 -18.75
CA VAL A 68 16.39 -12.60 -18.32
C VAL A 68 16.22 -11.47 -19.32
N GLU A 69 16.37 -11.75 -20.61
CA GLU A 69 16.15 -10.79 -21.69
C GLU A 69 14.74 -10.22 -21.66
N ARG A 70 13.72 -11.08 -21.66
CA ARG A 70 12.31 -10.66 -21.54
C ARG A 70 12.05 -9.79 -20.31
N PHE A 71 12.68 -10.11 -19.18
CA PHE A 71 12.54 -9.29 -17.97
C PHE A 71 13.10 -7.87 -18.18
N TYR A 72 14.24 -7.71 -18.83
CA TYR A 72 14.80 -6.36 -19.07
C TYR A 72 14.04 -5.61 -20.17
N GLU A 73 13.53 -6.30 -21.19
CA GLU A 73 12.64 -5.73 -22.23
C GLU A 73 11.34 -5.20 -21.61
N ASP A 74 10.61 -6.02 -20.85
CA ASP A 74 9.37 -5.62 -20.16
C ASP A 74 9.60 -4.42 -19.22
N LEU A 75 10.77 -4.38 -18.57
CA LEU A 75 11.14 -3.28 -17.69
C LEU A 75 11.45 -2.01 -18.50
N GLN A 76 12.10 -2.14 -19.66
CA GLN A 76 12.41 -1.03 -20.54
C GLN A 76 11.12 -0.39 -21.08
N ASP A 77 10.16 -1.19 -21.54
CA ASP A 77 8.84 -0.72 -21.97
C ASP A 77 8.13 0.07 -20.87
N LEU A 78 8.20 -0.41 -19.63
CA LEU A 78 7.66 0.31 -18.47
C LEU A 78 8.33 1.66 -18.21
N LEU A 79 9.63 1.77 -18.45
CA LEU A 79 10.36 3.02 -18.32
C LEU A 79 9.96 4.00 -19.41
N GLU A 80 9.78 3.54 -20.63
CA GLU A 80 9.35 4.37 -21.77
C GLU A 80 7.93 4.89 -21.59
N LEU A 81 7.03 4.08 -21.03
CA LEU A 81 5.68 4.51 -20.65
C LEU A 81 5.68 5.47 -19.45
N THR A 82 6.75 5.49 -18.64
CA THR A 82 6.83 6.35 -17.46
C THR A 82 7.12 7.79 -17.87
N PRO A 83 6.28 8.78 -17.49
CA PRO A 83 6.53 10.16 -17.87
C PRO A 83 7.85 10.70 -17.31
N LYS A 84 8.71 11.25 -18.18
CA LYS A 84 10.06 11.75 -17.84
C LYS A 84 10.11 12.79 -16.71
N LYS A 85 9.00 13.46 -16.42
CA LYS A 85 8.88 14.44 -15.32
C LYS A 85 8.68 13.81 -13.94
N ASP A 86 8.32 12.54 -13.89
CA ASP A 86 8.00 11.85 -12.64
C ASP A 86 9.28 11.56 -11.83
N VAL A 87 9.10 11.46 -10.52
CA VAL A 87 10.13 10.93 -9.63
C VAL A 87 10.04 9.40 -9.71
N LEU A 88 10.95 8.79 -10.46
CA LEU A 88 10.99 7.34 -10.64
C LEU A 88 11.81 6.64 -9.55
N PHE A 89 11.21 5.59 -9.00
CA PHE A 89 11.88 4.58 -8.19
C PHE A 89 11.61 3.18 -8.74
N ILE A 90 12.63 2.34 -8.77
CA ILE A 90 12.47 0.91 -9.04
C ILE A 90 12.93 0.15 -7.80
N ILE A 91 12.07 -0.67 -7.23
CA ILE A 91 12.32 -1.34 -5.96
C ILE A 91 12.11 -2.83 -6.10
N GLY A 92 12.91 -3.63 -5.41
CA GLY A 92 12.63 -5.06 -5.38
C GLY A 92 13.85 -5.92 -5.18
N ASP A 93 13.65 -7.20 -5.44
CA ASP A 93 14.71 -8.21 -5.47
C ASP A 93 15.21 -8.30 -6.91
N TRP A 94 16.49 -8.05 -7.08
CA TRP A 94 17.15 -8.08 -8.37
C TRP A 94 17.94 -9.36 -8.59
N ASN A 95 18.04 -10.24 -7.59
CA ASN A 95 18.87 -11.45 -7.65
C ASN A 95 20.32 -11.17 -8.12
N ALA A 96 20.80 -9.94 -7.90
CA ALA A 96 22.03 -9.41 -8.46
C ALA A 96 22.97 -8.92 -7.36
N LYS A 97 24.27 -9.13 -7.52
CA LYS A 97 25.30 -8.58 -6.63
C LYS A 97 26.09 -7.54 -7.40
N VAL A 98 25.90 -6.27 -7.09
CA VAL A 98 26.58 -5.16 -7.79
C VAL A 98 28.03 -4.96 -7.29
N GLY A 99 28.33 -5.51 -6.11
CA GLY A 99 29.64 -5.48 -5.48
C GLY A 99 30.02 -4.13 -4.87
N SER A 100 31.22 -4.07 -4.30
CA SER A 100 31.81 -2.84 -3.74
C SER A 100 32.49 -1.93 -4.77
N GLN A 101 32.65 -2.40 -6.02
CA GLN A 101 33.28 -1.63 -7.08
C GLN A 101 32.41 -0.43 -7.48
N GLU A 102 33.03 0.76 -7.47
CA GLU A 102 32.37 2.00 -7.89
C GLU A 102 32.26 2.05 -9.42
N THR A 103 31.07 2.36 -9.90
CA THR A 103 30.76 2.65 -11.29
C THR A 103 30.23 4.09 -11.33
N PRO A 104 30.90 5.00 -12.06
CA PRO A 104 30.53 6.41 -12.09
C PRO A 104 29.03 6.63 -12.35
N ARG A 105 28.42 7.54 -11.58
CA ARG A 105 27.00 7.94 -11.62
C ARG A 105 25.99 6.87 -11.20
N VAL A 106 26.28 5.58 -11.37
CA VAL A 106 25.36 4.46 -11.09
C VAL A 106 25.48 3.92 -9.68
N THR A 107 26.68 3.59 -9.22
CA THR A 107 26.89 3.13 -7.83
C THR A 107 27.59 4.20 -7.00
N GLY A 108 27.76 3.92 -5.70
CA GLY A 108 28.60 4.67 -4.79
C GLY A 108 29.62 3.75 -4.12
N LYS A 109 30.37 4.31 -3.18
CA LYS A 109 31.55 3.69 -2.55
C LYS A 109 31.24 2.56 -1.55
N PHE A 110 29.97 2.31 -1.25
CA PHE A 110 29.55 1.47 -0.11
C PHE A 110 28.72 0.25 -0.52
N GLY A 111 28.96 -0.31 -1.71
CA GLY A 111 28.39 -1.59 -2.11
C GLY A 111 28.99 -2.78 -1.34
N LEU A 112 28.32 -3.94 -1.40
CA LEU A 112 28.69 -5.14 -0.65
C LEU A 112 29.08 -6.30 -1.57
N GLY A 113 30.20 -6.95 -1.27
CA GLY A 113 30.63 -8.19 -1.90
C GLY A 113 31.29 -8.01 -3.27
N ILE A 114 31.38 -9.11 -4.02
CA ILE A 114 31.95 -9.15 -5.37
C ILE A 114 30.81 -9.09 -6.38
N ARG A 115 31.02 -8.35 -7.47
CA ARG A 115 30.05 -8.23 -8.55
C ARG A 115 29.88 -9.57 -9.28
N ASN A 116 28.64 -9.97 -9.54
CA ASN A 116 28.33 -11.12 -10.41
C ASN A 116 27.80 -10.65 -11.78
N GLU A 117 27.62 -11.58 -12.72
CA GLU A 117 27.12 -11.28 -14.08
C GLU A 117 25.77 -10.56 -14.06
N ALA A 118 24.82 -11.04 -13.25
CA ALA A 118 23.53 -10.35 -13.06
C ALA A 118 23.69 -8.91 -12.51
N GLY A 119 24.69 -8.69 -11.64
CA GLY A 119 25.04 -7.36 -11.13
C GLY A 119 25.70 -6.46 -12.17
N GLN A 120 26.46 -7.02 -13.09
CA GLN A 120 27.03 -6.30 -14.24
C GLN A 120 25.92 -5.85 -15.20
N ARG A 121 25.02 -6.76 -15.57
CA ARG A 121 23.84 -6.46 -16.40
C ARG A 121 22.93 -5.41 -15.76
N LEU A 122 22.70 -5.48 -14.45
CA LEU A 122 21.96 -4.44 -13.72
C LEU A 122 22.64 -3.06 -13.78
N ILE A 123 23.98 -3.02 -13.72
CA ILE A 123 24.73 -1.77 -13.81
C ILE A 123 24.62 -1.18 -15.21
N GLU A 124 24.79 -1.98 -16.26
CA GLU A 124 24.62 -1.57 -17.65
C GLU A 124 23.22 -0.99 -17.88
N PHE A 125 22.18 -1.70 -17.45
CA PHE A 125 20.80 -1.21 -17.50
C PHE A 125 20.63 0.13 -16.77
N CYS A 126 21.27 0.32 -15.62
CA CYS A 126 21.24 1.58 -14.88
C CYS A 126 22.01 2.70 -15.59
N GLN A 127 23.09 2.39 -16.32
CA GLN A 127 23.85 3.38 -17.09
C GLN A 127 23.01 3.91 -18.24
N GLU A 128 22.37 3.01 -19.00
CA GLU A 128 21.51 3.34 -20.15
C GLU A 128 20.29 4.17 -19.73
N ASN A 129 19.66 3.82 -18.62
CA ASN A 129 18.43 4.47 -18.14
C ASN A 129 18.67 5.63 -17.16
N ALA A 130 19.92 6.07 -17.00
CA ALA A 130 20.32 7.12 -16.05
C ALA A 130 19.73 6.89 -14.64
N LEU A 131 19.90 5.68 -14.10
CA LEU A 131 19.49 5.28 -12.76
C LEU A 131 20.69 5.22 -11.81
N VAL A 132 20.42 5.32 -10.51
CA VAL A 132 21.38 5.18 -9.42
C VAL A 132 20.93 4.11 -8.43
N ILE A 133 21.84 3.22 -8.05
CA ILE A 133 21.62 2.19 -7.04
C ILE A 133 21.83 2.79 -5.64
N THR A 134 20.72 3.17 -4.99
CA THR A 134 20.78 4.00 -3.78
C THR A 134 21.42 3.31 -2.57
N ASN A 135 21.39 1.97 -2.52
CA ASN A 135 21.96 1.16 -1.45
C ASN A 135 23.47 1.38 -1.27
N THR A 136 24.16 1.73 -2.35
CA THR A 136 25.63 1.84 -2.39
C THR A 136 26.14 3.24 -2.05
N LEU A 137 25.25 4.21 -1.79
CA LEU A 137 25.59 5.63 -1.69
C LEU A 137 26.08 6.08 -0.31
N PHE A 138 25.72 5.36 0.75
CA PHE A 138 25.92 5.83 2.12
C PHE A 138 26.71 4.83 2.95
N GLN A 139 27.68 5.34 3.71
CA GLN A 139 28.37 4.55 4.72
C GLN A 139 27.37 4.17 5.81
N GLN A 140 27.29 2.88 6.14
CA GLN A 140 26.42 2.35 7.18
C GLN A 140 27.15 1.25 7.95
N HIS A 141 26.61 0.89 9.12
CA HIS A 141 27.08 -0.29 9.85
C HIS A 141 26.86 -1.57 9.01
N LYS A 142 27.83 -2.50 8.98
CA LYS A 142 27.80 -3.73 8.16
C LYS A 142 26.45 -4.47 8.17
N ARG A 143 25.84 -4.58 9.34
CA ARG A 143 24.50 -5.17 9.54
C ARG A 143 23.35 -4.57 8.72
N ARG A 144 23.52 -3.37 8.14
CA ARG A 144 22.48 -2.64 7.42
C ARG A 144 22.63 -2.71 5.90
N PHE A 145 23.63 -3.45 5.40
CA PHE A 145 23.88 -3.61 3.96
C PHE A 145 23.25 -4.87 3.36
N TYR A 146 23.27 -5.99 4.10
CA TYR A 146 22.67 -7.21 3.61
C TYR A 146 21.15 -7.11 3.62
N THR A 147 20.55 -7.64 2.56
CA THR A 147 19.10 -7.65 2.33
C THR A 147 18.54 -9.06 2.33
N TRP A 148 19.40 -10.08 2.23
CA TRP A 148 19.02 -11.48 2.27
C TRP A 148 20.00 -12.29 3.11
N THR A 149 19.47 -13.27 3.84
CA THR A 149 20.24 -14.24 4.63
C THR A 149 19.85 -15.65 4.19
N SER A 150 20.84 -16.51 3.92
CA SER A 150 20.58 -17.88 3.51
C SER A 150 19.78 -18.67 4.55
N PRO A 151 19.05 -19.73 4.16
CA PRO A 151 18.26 -20.54 5.10
C PRO A 151 19.09 -21.15 6.25
N ASP A 152 20.35 -21.51 5.99
CA ASP A 152 21.30 -21.98 7.00
C ASP A 152 21.84 -20.83 7.89
N GLY A 153 21.66 -19.57 7.46
CA GLY A 153 22.13 -18.35 8.10
C GLY A 153 23.64 -18.10 8.00
N GLN A 154 24.36 -18.84 7.16
CA GLN A 154 25.81 -18.69 6.99
C GLN A 154 26.18 -17.57 6.01
N HIS A 155 25.36 -17.38 4.98
CA HIS A 155 25.62 -16.42 3.91
C HIS A 155 24.66 -15.24 3.98
N ARG A 156 25.18 -14.05 3.70
CA ARG A 156 24.39 -12.82 3.63
C ARG A 156 24.76 -12.06 2.37
N ASN A 157 23.75 -11.69 1.60
CA ASN A 157 23.93 -10.99 0.34
C ASN A 157 23.13 -9.69 0.31
N GLN A 158 23.55 -8.78 -0.57
CA GLN A 158 22.78 -7.62 -0.98
C GLN A 158 22.25 -7.93 -2.38
N ILE A 159 20.96 -8.21 -2.49
CA ILE A 159 20.27 -8.56 -3.74
C ILE A 159 19.00 -7.74 -3.96
N ASP A 160 18.52 -7.08 -2.91
CA ASP A 160 17.40 -6.15 -2.99
C ASP A 160 17.95 -4.72 -3.15
N TYR A 161 17.44 -4.00 -4.14
CA TYR A 161 17.87 -2.63 -4.41
C TYR A 161 16.70 -1.68 -4.56
N ILE A 162 16.96 -0.44 -4.17
CA ILE A 162 16.13 0.72 -4.52
C ILE A 162 16.94 1.53 -5.53
N LEU A 163 16.48 1.52 -6.78
CA LEU A 163 16.99 2.37 -7.85
C LEU A 163 16.19 3.67 -7.87
N CYS A 164 16.85 4.75 -8.27
CA CYS A 164 16.23 6.06 -8.45
C CYS A 164 16.77 6.71 -9.71
N SER A 165 15.98 7.55 -10.39
CA SER A 165 16.50 8.39 -11.47
C SER A 165 17.64 9.28 -10.95
N GLN A 166 18.74 9.36 -11.72
CA GLN A 166 19.93 10.15 -11.37
C GLN A 166 19.61 11.62 -11.10
N ARG A 167 18.62 12.18 -11.81
CA ARG A 167 18.09 13.54 -11.58
C ARG A 167 17.72 13.79 -10.11
N TRP A 168 17.22 12.76 -9.43
CA TRP A 168 16.75 12.83 -8.04
C TRP A 168 17.74 12.26 -7.02
N ARG A 169 18.96 11.90 -7.45
CA ARG A 169 20.00 11.31 -6.59
C ARG A 169 20.27 12.15 -5.33
N SER A 170 20.38 13.48 -5.47
CA SER A 170 20.63 14.40 -4.36
C SER A 170 19.46 14.51 -3.36
N SER A 171 18.27 14.02 -3.74
CA SER A 171 17.10 13.99 -2.85
C SER A 171 17.10 12.78 -1.92
N ILE A 172 17.92 11.75 -2.20
CA ILE A 172 18.06 10.58 -1.33
C ILE A 172 18.89 10.97 -0.10
N GLN A 173 18.37 10.69 1.09
CA GLN A 173 19.00 11.02 2.36
C GLN A 173 19.66 9.81 3.02
N SER A 174 19.10 8.61 2.82
CA SER A 174 19.68 7.36 3.31
C SER A 174 18.96 6.19 2.67
N THR A 175 19.70 5.11 2.36
CA THR A 175 19.13 3.80 2.04
C THR A 175 19.79 2.75 2.93
N LYS A 176 18.98 1.96 3.66
CA LYS A 176 19.50 0.98 4.62
C LYS A 176 18.49 -0.11 4.95
N THR A 177 18.99 -1.28 5.32
CA THR A 177 18.13 -2.33 5.87
C THR A 177 17.80 -2.10 7.35
N ARG A 178 16.70 -2.72 7.77
CA ARG A 178 16.22 -2.77 9.16
C ARG A 178 16.20 -4.22 9.65
N PRO A 179 17.34 -4.78 10.10
CA PRO A 179 17.41 -6.16 10.59
C PRO A 179 16.47 -6.46 11.79
N GLY A 180 16.17 -5.45 12.60
CA GLY A 180 15.21 -5.57 13.71
C GLY A 180 13.74 -5.58 13.28
N ALA A 181 13.45 -5.36 11.99
CA ALA A 181 12.11 -5.54 11.46
C ALA A 181 11.84 -7.03 11.24
N ASP A 182 10.89 -7.55 11.99
CA ASP A 182 10.51 -8.95 11.91
C ASP A 182 9.41 -9.14 10.85
N CYS A 183 9.83 -9.47 9.63
CA CYS A 183 8.97 -9.63 8.46
C CYS A 183 8.67 -11.10 8.12
N GLY A 184 9.13 -12.07 8.93
CA GLY A 184 8.88 -13.49 8.68
C GLY A 184 9.51 -14.04 7.39
N SER A 185 10.57 -13.40 6.87
CA SER A 185 11.29 -13.78 5.64
C SER A 185 12.79 -13.79 5.89
N ASP A 186 13.49 -14.56 5.07
CA ASP A 186 14.93 -14.53 4.80
C ASP A 186 15.43 -13.20 4.25
N HIS A 187 14.54 -12.35 3.73
CA HIS A 187 14.85 -10.97 3.35
C HIS A 187 14.66 -9.98 4.51
N GLU A 188 15.51 -8.96 4.53
CA GLU A 188 15.44 -7.83 5.44
C GLU A 188 14.77 -6.61 4.80
N LEU A 189 14.00 -5.90 5.61
CA LEU A 189 13.29 -4.68 5.21
C LEU A 189 14.27 -3.60 4.74
N LEU A 190 14.26 -3.27 3.45
CA LEU A 190 15.08 -2.21 2.86
C LEU A 190 14.30 -0.89 2.81
N ILE A 191 14.88 0.19 3.33
CA ILE A 191 14.22 1.49 3.42
C ILE A 191 15.08 2.58 2.81
N ALA A 192 14.50 3.35 1.89
CA ALA A 192 15.04 4.62 1.42
C ALA A 192 14.27 5.81 2.02
N LYS A 193 15.00 6.79 2.53
CA LYS A 193 14.47 8.11 2.91
C LYS A 193 14.85 9.12 1.84
N PHE A 194 13.87 9.90 1.41
CA PHE A 194 14.07 10.92 0.39
C PHE A 194 13.25 12.17 0.69
N ARG A 195 13.82 13.31 0.31
CA ARG A 195 13.27 14.64 0.56
C ARG A 195 12.71 15.22 -0.73
N LEU A 196 11.41 15.41 -0.77
CA LEU A 196 10.70 16.05 -1.89
C LEU A 196 9.87 17.23 -1.37
N LYS A 197 9.75 18.27 -2.18
CA LYS A 197 8.84 19.38 -1.96
C LYS A 197 7.62 19.19 -2.87
N LEU A 198 6.52 18.71 -2.30
CA LEU A 198 5.24 18.52 -3.00
C LEU A 198 4.22 19.54 -2.50
N LEU A 199 3.35 20.02 -3.39
CA LEU A 199 2.20 20.83 -3.02
C LEU A 199 1.19 19.96 -2.29
N LYS A 200 0.62 20.52 -1.22
CA LYS A 200 -0.44 19.89 -0.45
C LYS A 200 -1.71 19.84 -1.31
N VAL A 201 -2.11 18.65 -1.73
CA VAL A 201 -3.44 18.44 -2.29
C VAL A 201 -4.45 18.65 -1.16
N ARG A 202 -5.26 19.71 -1.23
CA ARG A 202 -6.38 19.92 -0.29
C ARG A 202 -7.36 18.77 -0.49
N LYS A 203 -7.62 18.00 0.56
CA LYS A 203 -8.73 17.06 0.55
C LYS A 203 -10.01 17.89 0.54
N THR A 204 -10.93 17.62 -0.38
CA THR A 204 -12.34 17.91 -0.10
C THR A 204 -12.67 17.12 1.15
N THR A 205 -12.91 17.82 2.26
CA THR A 205 -13.51 17.21 3.43
C THR A 205 -14.86 16.69 2.98
N GLY A 206 -14.98 15.37 2.85
CA GLY A 206 -16.30 14.76 2.68
C GLY A 206 -17.21 15.22 3.82
N PRO A 207 -18.53 15.28 3.61
CA PRO A 207 -19.46 15.73 4.63
C PRO A 207 -19.25 14.94 5.92
N PHE A 208 -19.34 15.64 7.06
CA PHE A 208 -19.31 15.01 8.38
C PHE A 208 -20.45 14.00 8.48
N ARG A 209 -20.18 12.85 9.09
CA ARG A 209 -21.23 11.87 9.41
C ARG A 209 -21.58 12.02 10.87
N TYR A 210 -22.86 12.15 11.16
CA TYR A 210 -23.39 12.18 12.51
C TYR A 210 -23.63 10.77 13.02
N ASP A 211 -23.45 10.55 14.32
CA ASP A 211 -23.85 9.29 14.95
C ASP A 211 -25.37 9.26 15.16
N LEU A 212 -26.09 8.77 14.14
CA LEU A 212 -27.55 8.68 14.17
C LEU A 212 -28.08 7.57 15.09
N ASN A 213 -27.22 6.75 15.69
CA ASN A 213 -27.65 5.74 16.66
C ASN A 213 -27.84 6.35 18.06
N GLN A 214 -27.34 7.56 18.30
CA GLN A 214 -27.44 8.28 19.57
C GLN A 214 -27.83 9.74 19.33
N ILE A 215 -29.08 9.96 18.88
CA ILE A 215 -29.62 11.32 18.75
C ILE A 215 -29.95 11.83 20.15
N PRO A 216 -29.32 12.91 20.65
CA PRO A 216 -29.59 13.44 21.99
C PRO A 216 -31.01 13.97 22.11
N TYR A 217 -31.59 13.90 23.31
CA TYR A 217 -32.91 14.47 23.58
C TYR A 217 -32.96 15.98 23.25
N ASP A 218 -31.89 16.71 23.59
CA ASP A 218 -31.75 18.15 23.36
C ASP A 218 -31.88 18.54 21.87
N TYR A 219 -31.43 17.67 20.95
CA TYR A 219 -31.63 17.88 19.51
C TYR A 219 -33.13 17.98 19.18
N THR A 220 -33.93 17.06 19.71
CA THR A 220 -35.37 16.99 19.41
C THR A 220 -36.12 18.18 19.99
N VAL A 221 -35.73 18.65 21.18
CA VAL A 221 -36.31 19.83 21.84
C VAL A 221 -35.95 21.11 21.08
N GLU A 222 -34.69 21.29 20.72
CA GLU A 222 -34.22 22.49 20.02
C GLU A 222 -34.82 22.61 18.62
N VAL A 223 -34.88 21.51 17.87
CA VAL A 223 -35.60 21.44 16.59
C VAL A 223 -37.06 21.84 16.81
N ARG A 224 -37.79 21.16 17.71
CA ARG A 224 -39.22 21.44 17.93
C ARG A 224 -39.50 22.90 18.30
N ASN A 225 -38.63 23.53 19.09
CA ASN A 225 -38.79 24.93 19.47
C ASN A 225 -38.56 25.88 18.30
N ARG A 226 -37.55 25.63 17.46
CA ARG A 226 -37.30 26.43 16.25
C ARG A 226 -38.43 26.29 15.23
N PHE A 227 -38.97 25.09 15.05
CA PHE A 227 -40.09 24.85 14.13
C PHE A 227 -41.40 25.51 14.58
N LYS A 228 -41.63 25.67 15.88
CA LYS A 228 -42.82 26.40 16.39
C LYS A 228 -42.81 27.89 16.05
N GLY A 229 -41.63 28.46 15.80
CA GLY A 229 -41.47 29.87 15.44
C GLY A 229 -41.49 30.14 13.93
N LEU A 230 -41.70 29.11 13.10
CA LEU A 230 -41.78 29.27 11.65
C LEU A 230 -43.17 29.80 11.26
N ASP A 231 -43.20 30.96 10.63
CA ASP A 231 -44.40 31.50 9.99
C ASP A 231 -44.57 30.88 8.59
N LEU A 232 -45.76 30.36 8.33
CA LEU A 232 -46.12 29.64 7.11
C LEU A 232 -46.86 30.53 6.09
N THR A 233 -47.17 31.78 6.45
CA THR A 233 -47.91 32.70 5.59
C THR A 233 -46.98 33.45 4.61
N ASP A 234 -47.42 33.59 3.35
CA ASP A 234 -46.77 34.34 2.26
C ASP A 234 -45.33 33.96 1.86
N ARG A 235 -44.90 32.73 2.16
CA ARG A 235 -43.54 32.22 1.86
C ARG A 235 -43.48 31.41 0.57
N LEU A 236 -42.43 31.60 -0.24
CA LEU A 236 -42.14 30.73 -1.37
C LEU A 236 -41.70 29.33 -0.88
N PRO A 237 -42.13 28.23 -1.52
CA PRO A 237 -41.80 26.87 -1.09
C PRO A 237 -40.29 26.60 -0.94
N ASP A 238 -39.46 27.17 -1.82
CA ASP A 238 -38.00 27.00 -1.77
C ASP A 238 -37.36 27.70 -0.57
N GLU A 239 -37.88 28.85 -0.17
CA GLU A 239 -37.41 29.59 1.00
C GLU A 239 -37.78 28.88 2.28
N LEU A 240 -38.99 28.31 2.34
CA LEU A 240 -39.43 27.48 3.45
C LEU A 240 -38.57 26.22 3.58
N TRP A 241 -38.29 25.55 2.47
CA TRP A 241 -37.43 24.36 2.45
C TRP A 241 -35.99 24.66 2.91
N ASN A 242 -35.41 25.78 2.47
CA ASN A 242 -34.08 26.19 2.90
C ASN A 242 -34.03 26.43 4.41
N GLU A 243 -35.01 27.12 5.00
CA GLU A 243 -35.03 27.37 6.45
C GLU A 243 -35.24 26.10 7.27
N VAL A 244 -36.11 25.19 6.80
CA VAL A 244 -36.31 23.86 7.38
C VAL A 244 -35.00 23.07 7.36
N ARG A 245 -34.33 23.03 6.20
CA ARG A 245 -33.03 22.35 6.05
C ARG A 245 -31.98 22.94 6.97
N ASP A 246 -31.87 24.26 7.02
CA ASP A 246 -30.83 24.97 7.76
C ASP A 246 -31.06 24.80 9.27
N THR A 247 -32.29 24.88 9.73
CA THR A 247 -32.67 24.57 11.12
C THR A 247 -32.24 23.16 11.52
N VAL A 248 -32.57 22.16 10.70
CA VAL A 248 -32.22 20.76 10.95
C VAL A 248 -30.69 20.56 10.93
N GLN A 249 -29.99 21.15 9.96
CA GLN A 249 -28.54 21.01 9.84
C GLN A 249 -27.78 21.72 10.97
N GLU A 250 -28.13 22.95 11.30
CA GLU A 250 -27.48 23.72 12.36
C GLU A 250 -27.66 23.07 13.73
N THR A 251 -28.88 22.66 14.07
CA THR A 251 -29.12 21.96 15.33
C THR A 251 -28.38 20.62 15.32
N GLY A 252 -28.35 19.93 14.19
CA GLY A 252 -27.58 18.70 14.02
C GLY A 252 -26.07 18.88 14.26
N ILE A 253 -25.48 19.96 13.70
CA ILE A 253 -24.07 20.34 13.90
C ILE A 253 -23.78 20.62 15.38
N LYS A 254 -24.71 21.30 16.06
CA LYS A 254 -24.54 21.75 17.44
C LYS A 254 -24.66 20.61 18.45
N THR A 255 -25.61 19.70 18.25
CA THR A 255 -25.99 18.74 19.28
C THR A 255 -25.60 17.30 18.96
N ILE A 256 -25.60 16.87 17.70
CA ILE A 256 -25.35 15.46 17.37
C ILE A 256 -23.84 15.21 17.29
N PRO A 257 -23.30 14.25 18.07
CA PRO A 257 -21.89 13.90 17.99
C PRO A 257 -21.49 13.44 16.59
N ILE A 258 -20.33 13.89 16.12
CA ILE A 258 -19.74 13.41 14.88
C ILE A 258 -19.33 11.94 15.07
N GLU A 259 -19.74 11.07 14.13
CA GLU A 259 -19.38 9.65 14.09
C GLU A 259 -17.84 9.55 14.08
N LYS A 260 -17.27 9.08 15.20
CA LYS A 260 -15.84 8.82 15.27
C LYS A 260 -15.55 7.70 14.28
N LYS A 261 -14.60 7.92 13.36
CA LYS A 261 -14.11 6.83 12.50
C LYS A 261 -13.71 5.66 13.38
N CYS A 262 -14.45 4.56 13.31
CA CYS A 262 -14.03 3.31 13.91
C CYS A 262 -12.62 3.01 13.38
N ARG A 263 -11.66 2.91 14.31
CA ARG A 263 -10.36 2.34 13.99
C ARG A 263 -10.65 0.96 13.40
N LYS A 264 -10.03 0.62 12.25
CA LYS A 264 -10.16 -0.71 11.65
C LYS A 264 -10.07 -1.76 12.77
N ALA A 265 -11.05 -2.66 12.83
CA ALA A 265 -11.13 -3.65 13.89
C ALA A 265 -9.78 -4.37 14.03
N LYS A 266 -9.27 -4.43 15.26
CA LYS A 266 -8.06 -5.20 15.57
C LYS A 266 -8.46 -6.66 15.54
N TRP A 267 -8.30 -7.30 14.39
CA TRP A 267 -8.60 -8.72 14.21
C TRP A 267 -7.60 -9.62 14.93
N LEU A 268 -6.38 -9.12 15.21
CA LEU A 268 -5.36 -9.82 15.99
C LEU A 268 -5.64 -9.75 17.49
N SER A 269 -5.60 -10.90 18.16
CA SER A 269 -5.71 -11.01 19.62
C SER A 269 -4.50 -10.41 20.34
N GLY A 270 -4.68 -10.09 21.63
CA GLY A 270 -3.59 -9.68 22.52
C GLY A 270 -2.49 -10.74 22.64
N GLU A 271 -2.88 -12.02 22.63
CA GLU A 271 -1.97 -13.18 22.60
C GLU A 271 -1.05 -13.13 21.37
N ALA A 272 -1.62 -12.93 20.17
CA ALA A 272 -0.87 -12.82 18.93
C ALA A 272 0.18 -11.69 18.99
N LEU A 273 -0.20 -10.55 19.57
CA LEU A 273 0.70 -9.41 19.74
C LEU A 273 1.86 -9.71 20.69
N GLN A 274 1.60 -10.42 21.80
CA GLN A 274 2.66 -10.84 22.72
C GLN A 274 3.63 -11.82 22.07
N ILE A 275 3.13 -12.80 21.30
CA ILE A 275 3.99 -13.73 20.56
C ILE A 275 4.82 -12.99 19.50
N ALA A 276 4.25 -11.99 18.82
CA ALA A 276 4.99 -11.16 17.87
C ALA A 276 6.16 -10.40 18.53
N VAL A 277 5.99 -9.91 19.77
CA VAL A 277 7.07 -9.28 20.55
C VAL A 277 8.16 -10.29 20.89
N LYS A 278 7.79 -11.45 21.44
CA LYS A 278 8.74 -12.53 21.76
C LYS A 278 9.51 -13.01 20.52
N ARG A 279 8.83 -13.10 19.37
CA ARG A 279 9.43 -13.47 18.08
C ARG A 279 10.49 -12.45 17.64
N ARG A 280 10.19 -11.15 17.77
CA ARG A 280 11.14 -10.07 17.49
C ARG A 280 12.37 -10.11 18.42
N GLU A 281 12.16 -10.38 19.70
CA GLU A 281 13.26 -10.52 20.67
C GLU A 281 14.17 -11.70 20.34
N ALA A 282 13.59 -12.88 20.06
CA ALA A 282 14.34 -14.06 19.64
C ALA A 282 15.16 -13.79 18.37
N LYS A 283 14.58 -13.09 17.37
CA LYS A 283 15.30 -12.65 16.16
C LYS A 283 16.47 -11.73 16.52
N SER A 284 16.27 -10.78 17.42
CA SER A 284 17.33 -9.84 17.83
C SER A 284 18.48 -10.52 18.59
N LYS A 285 18.20 -11.59 19.33
CA LYS A 285 19.20 -12.39 20.07
C LYS A 285 19.87 -13.47 19.20
N GLY A 286 19.36 -13.73 18.00
CA GLY A 286 19.88 -14.79 17.13
C GLY A 286 19.45 -16.20 17.54
N GLU A 287 18.42 -16.34 18.40
CA GLU A 287 17.90 -17.62 18.89
C GLU A 287 17.04 -18.31 17.80
N LYS A 288 17.69 -18.94 16.80
CA LYS A 288 17.03 -19.49 15.61
C LYS A 288 15.90 -20.48 15.92
N GLU A 289 16.14 -21.47 16.78
CA GLU A 289 15.14 -22.50 17.08
C GLU A 289 13.93 -21.95 17.84
N ARG A 290 14.18 -21.06 18.81
CA ARG A 290 13.11 -20.35 19.51
C ARG A 290 12.29 -19.48 18.56
N TYR A 291 12.95 -18.78 17.63
CA TYR A 291 12.27 -18.00 16.61
C TYR A 291 11.38 -18.87 15.70
N LYS A 292 11.88 -20.01 15.21
CA LYS A 292 11.09 -20.96 14.40
C LYS A 292 9.85 -21.43 15.14
N HIS A 293 10.01 -21.85 16.41
CA HIS A 293 8.90 -22.28 17.25
C HIS A 293 7.88 -21.15 17.45
N LEU A 294 8.31 -19.95 17.85
CA LEU A 294 7.44 -18.80 18.04
C LEU A 294 6.75 -18.35 16.74
N ASN A 295 7.42 -18.49 15.60
CA ASN A 295 6.83 -18.18 14.30
C ASN A 295 5.70 -19.18 13.96
N ALA A 296 5.90 -20.48 14.18
CA ALA A 296 4.86 -21.48 13.98
C ALA A 296 3.65 -21.22 14.89
N VAL A 297 3.88 -20.91 16.17
CA VAL A 297 2.83 -20.53 17.13
C VAL A 297 2.09 -19.28 16.67
N PHE A 298 2.83 -18.23 16.27
CA PHE A 298 2.23 -17.00 15.75
C PHE A 298 1.34 -17.25 14.54
N GLN A 299 1.79 -18.04 13.57
CA GLN A 299 1.00 -18.34 12.36
C GLN A 299 -0.30 -19.08 12.68
N ARG A 300 -0.26 -20.03 13.62
CA ARG A 300 -1.47 -20.73 14.09
C ARG A 300 -2.46 -19.77 14.74
N ILE A 301 -1.99 -18.93 15.66
CA ILE A 301 -2.81 -17.92 16.33
C ILE A 301 -3.37 -16.92 15.33
N ALA A 302 -2.54 -16.36 14.45
CA ALA A 302 -2.98 -15.41 13.43
C ALA A 302 -4.02 -16.01 12.49
N THR A 303 -3.86 -17.29 12.11
CA THR A 303 -4.85 -18.00 11.29
C THR A 303 -6.17 -18.20 12.05
N ARG A 304 -6.11 -18.63 13.31
CA ARG A 304 -7.27 -18.76 14.19
C ARG A 304 -8.01 -17.43 14.33
N ASP A 305 -7.29 -16.36 14.66
CA ASP A 305 -7.82 -15.02 14.87
C ASP A 305 -8.46 -14.47 13.57
N THR A 306 -7.80 -14.69 12.42
CA THR A 306 -8.34 -14.32 11.10
C THR A 306 -9.65 -15.06 10.81
N LYS A 307 -9.69 -16.39 11.00
CA LYS A 307 -10.89 -17.20 10.79
C LYS A 307 -12.02 -16.78 11.74
N ALA A 308 -11.72 -16.57 13.01
CA ALA A 308 -12.69 -16.12 14.01
C ALA A 308 -13.25 -14.74 13.66
N PHE A 309 -12.39 -13.81 13.23
CA PHE A 309 -12.81 -12.49 12.78
C PHE A 309 -13.77 -12.57 11.59
N PHE A 310 -13.41 -13.30 10.52
CA PHE A 310 -14.28 -13.45 9.35
C PHE A 310 -15.56 -14.20 9.67
N SER A 311 -15.51 -15.25 10.50
CA SER A 311 -16.70 -15.98 10.95
C SER A 311 -17.65 -15.05 11.71
N ASN A 312 -17.13 -14.22 12.62
CA ASN A 312 -17.95 -13.22 13.33
C ASN A 312 -18.54 -12.17 12.39
N GLN A 313 -17.77 -11.69 11.39
CA GLN A 313 -18.31 -10.79 10.37
C GLN A 313 -19.47 -11.43 9.59
N CYS A 314 -19.35 -12.70 9.20
CA CYS A 314 -20.44 -13.42 8.51
C CYS A 314 -21.68 -13.57 9.40
N LYS A 315 -21.52 -13.97 10.67
CA LYS A 315 -22.64 -14.08 11.62
C LYS A 315 -23.37 -12.75 11.80
N GLU A 316 -22.64 -11.65 11.91
CA GLU A 316 -23.25 -10.33 12.04
C GLU A 316 -23.94 -9.86 10.76
N ILE A 317 -23.45 -10.27 9.57
CA ILE A 317 -24.12 -10.04 8.29
C ILE A 317 -25.45 -10.83 8.25
N GLU A 318 -25.43 -12.12 8.62
CA GLU A 318 -26.63 -12.96 8.68
C GLU A 318 -27.67 -12.43 9.66
N GLU A 319 -27.25 -11.99 10.85
CA GLU A 319 -28.15 -11.42 11.84
C GLU A 319 -28.77 -10.10 11.38
N ASN A 320 -27.99 -9.21 10.76
CA ASN A 320 -28.55 -8.00 10.18
C ASN A 320 -29.57 -8.29 9.07
N ASN A 321 -29.36 -9.36 8.29
CA ASN A 321 -30.34 -9.81 7.30
C ASN A 321 -31.62 -10.31 7.97
N ARG A 322 -31.52 -11.14 9.03
CA ARG A 322 -32.67 -11.66 9.80
C ARG A 322 -33.48 -10.55 10.46
N MET A 323 -32.80 -9.54 11.03
CA MET A 323 -33.45 -8.39 11.68
C MET A 323 -34.00 -7.35 10.69
N GLY A 324 -33.87 -7.56 9.37
CA GLY A 324 -34.28 -6.57 8.36
C GLY A 324 -33.45 -5.27 8.37
N LYS A 325 -32.25 -5.28 8.97
CA LYS A 325 -31.34 -4.12 9.06
C LYS A 325 -30.52 -3.96 7.78
N THR A 326 -31.20 -3.71 6.66
CA THR A 326 -30.62 -3.66 5.31
C THR A 326 -29.45 -2.67 5.19
N ARG A 327 -29.52 -1.51 5.86
CA ARG A 327 -28.44 -0.51 5.85
C ARG A 327 -27.14 -1.06 6.46
N ASP A 328 -27.24 -1.72 7.61
CA ASP A 328 -26.09 -2.23 8.35
C ASP A 328 -25.50 -3.47 7.67
N LEU A 329 -26.36 -4.30 7.07
CA LEU A 329 -25.97 -5.40 6.18
C LEU A 329 -25.05 -4.91 5.04
N PHE A 330 -25.52 -3.94 4.25
CA PHE A 330 -24.74 -3.43 3.12
C PHE A 330 -23.49 -2.64 3.56
N LYS A 331 -23.55 -1.93 4.70
CA LYS A 331 -22.36 -1.29 5.29
C LYS A 331 -21.29 -2.34 5.59
N LYS A 332 -21.66 -3.45 6.22
CA LYS A 332 -20.73 -4.51 6.64
C LYS A 332 -20.16 -5.32 5.47
N ILE A 333 -20.99 -5.60 4.45
CA ILE A 333 -20.51 -6.21 3.19
C ILE A 333 -19.46 -5.32 2.52
N ARG A 334 -19.70 -4.01 2.48
CA ARG A 334 -18.76 -3.02 1.91
C ARG A 334 -17.46 -2.94 2.69
N ASP A 335 -17.55 -2.94 4.01
CA ASP A 335 -16.38 -2.91 4.90
C ASP A 335 -15.56 -4.21 4.77
N THR A 336 -16.22 -5.35 4.53
CA THR A 336 -15.57 -6.66 4.36
C THR A 336 -14.93 -6.84 2.99
N LYS A 337 -15.60 -6.45 1.90
CA LYS A 337 -15.11 -6.63 0.53
C LYS A 337 -13.97 -5.68 0.14
N GLY A 338 -13.73 -4.60 0.90
CA GLY A 338 -12.93 -3.48 0.42
C GLY A 338 -13.59 -2.81 -0.80
N THR A 339 -13.03 -1.73 -1.32
CA THR A 339 -13.56 -1.06 -2.52
C THR A 339 -13.53 -2.02 -3.70
N PHE A 340 -14.69 -2.61 -4.02
CA PHE A 340 -14.91 -3.29 -5.28
C PHE A 340 -14.72 -2.28 -6.42
N HIS A 341 -13.75 -2.54 -7.29
CA HIS A 341 -13.70 -1.90 -8.59
C HIS A 341 -14.40 -2.86 -9.54
N ALA A 342 -15.63 -2.52 -9.92
CA ALA A 342 -16.28 -3.22 -11.01
C ALA A 342 -15.35 -3.11 -12.22
N LYS A 343 -14.80 -4.23 -12.69
CA LYS A 343 -14.26 -4.28 -14.04
C LYS A 343 -15.48 -4.17 -14.95
N MET A 344 -15.77 -2.95 -15.40
CA MET A 344 -16.62 -2.72 -16.55
C MET A 344 -15.83 -3.17 -17.78
N SER A 345 -15.73 -4.48 -18.02
CA SER A 345 -15.40 -4.98 -19.35
C SER A 345 -16.70 -5.06 -20.12
N SER A 346 -16.87 -4.21 -21.14
CA SER A 346 -17.87 -4.47 -22.17
C SER A 346 -17.48 -5.77 -22.87
N ILE A 347 -18.47 -6.66 -23.07
CA ILE A 347 -18.26 -7.87 -23.86
C ILE A 347 -18.16 -7.41 -25.32
N LYS A 348 -16.98 -7.59 -25.90
CA LYS A 348 -16.69 -7.24 -27.28
C LYS A 348 -16.76 -8.46 -28.17
N ASP A 349 -17.21 -8.29 -29.41
CA ASP A 349 -17.11 -9.33 -30.43
C ASP A 349 -15.65 -9.58 -30.84
N ARG A 350 -15.43 -10.55 -31.75
CA ARG A 350 -14.09 -10.87 -32.28
C ARG A 350 -13.43 -9.71 -33.03
N ASN A 351 -14.17 -8.65 -33.35
CA ASN A 351 -13.72 -7.45 -34.06
C ASN A 351 -13.57 -6.24 -33.12
N GLY A 352 -13.79 -6.41 -31.81
CA GLY A 352 -13.58 -5.37 -30.79
C GLY A 352 -14.75 -4.40 -30.60
N MET A 353 -15.93 -4.67 -31.18
CA MET A 353 -17.15 -3.87 -31.02
C MET A 353 -17.99 -4.32 -29.81
N ASP A 354 -18.53 -3.36 -29.06
CA ASP A 354 -19.34 -3.61 -27.87
C ASP A 354 -20.70 -4.21 -28.25
N LEU A 355 -21.05 -5.37 -27.69
CA LEU A 355 -22.38 -5.96 -27.85
C LEU A 355 -23.40 -5.14 -27.05
N ARG A 356 -24.28 -4.42 -27.74
CA ARG A 356 -25.52 -3.85 -27.17
C ARG A 356 -26.69 -4.67 -27.70
N GLU A 357 -27.72 -4.85 -26.88
CA GLU A 357 -28.87 -5.71 -27.15
C GLU A 357 -29.53 -5.37 -28.51
N VAL A 358 -30.10 -6.42 -29.11
CA VAL A 358 -30.64 -6.51 -30.47
C VAL A 358 -31.82 -5.55 -30.65
N GLU A 359 -31.84 -4.79 -31.74
CA GLU A 359 -33.04 -4.07 -32.19
C GLU A 359 -34.12 -5.10 -32.55
N ASP A 360 -35.26 -5.02 -31.87
CA ASP A 360 -36.48 -5.76 -32.19
C ASP A 360 -36.87 -5.48 -33.66
N ASN A 361 -36.98 -6.53 -34.46
CA ASN A 361 -37.65 -6.51 -35.76
C ASN A 361 -38.97 -7.27 -35.68
#